data_AF-A0A1S1D5F7-F1
#
_entry.id   AF-A0A1S1D5F7-F1
#
_cell.length_a   1.000
_cell.length_b   1.000
_cell.length_c   1.000
_cell.angle_alpha   90.00
_cell.angle_beta   90.00
_cell.angle_gamma   90.00
#
_symmetry.space_group_name_H-M   'P 1'
#
loop_
_entity.id
_entity.type
_entity.pdbx_description
1 polymer ?
#
loop_
_entity_poly.entity_id
_entity_poly.type
_entity_poly.pdbx_seq_one_letter_code
_entity_poly.pdbx_strand_id
1 'polypeptide(L)'
;MAGNPLLNSMTKNVTQGDSRFGRFGAQPQQTSQQAQYGQQQTYGQYGQQQYDQQGYGQNAYGQPQYGQQAQYGQQPYGQQYGQPQYGQQAQYGQPYGEADYGVATPTYSEPIPAGERLTMNDVMVKTGINLGLVAVGAAVAWNAPVLMLLGLVGGLVLGLVNSFKKKVSPILVMTYALMEGLLLGGLSAVVDMRYPGVAIQAVLATLVVAGTTLALFANGKLRATPKLNKIFMIGAIGYLVYGLISILGAGIFGSALGSVSLFGIPLGLIVGLFAVALATYSLLLDFTTTSEAVEAGLPERESWRLAFGLTASLVWLYVEILRVLMYLASIFSND
;
A
#
# COMPACT_ATOMS: atom_id res chain seq x y z
N MET A 1 -1.02 22.03 64.89
CA MET A 1 -0.58 21.45 63.60
C MET A 1 -0.76 22.52 62.53
N ALA A 2 0.31 23.15 62.07
CA ALA A 2 0.24 24.27 61.13
C ALA A 2 0.45 23.78 59.69
N GLY A 3 -0.53 24.01 58.81
CA GLY A 3 -0.44 23.69 57.39
C GLY A 3 0.48 24.66 56.65
N ASN A 4 1.30 24.12 55.74
CA ASN A 4 2.36 24.87 55.05
C ASN A 4 1.76 25.78 53.94
N PRO A 5 1.96 27.11 53.95
CA PRO A 5 1.26 28.04 53.04
C PRO A 5 1.65 27.94 51.55
N LEU A 6 2.72 27.21 51.22
CA LEU A 6 3.21 27.05 49.84
C LEU A 6 2.28 26.24 48.91
N LEU A 7 1.31 25.50 49.45
CA LEU A 7 0.34 24.76 48.64
C LEU A 7 -0.84 25.61 48.14
N ASN A 8 -1.05 26.81 48.70
CA ASN A 8 -2.23 27.64 48.42
C ASN A 8 -2.00 28.71 47.33
N SER A 9 -0.81 28.75 46.72
CA SER A 9 -0.45 29.69 45.64
C SER A 9 -0.41 29.05 44.24
N MET A 10 -0.31 27.71 44.14
CA MET A 10 -0.21 27.00 42.86
C MET A 10 -1.55 26.66 42.19
N THR A 11 -2.67 26.84 42.89
CA THR A 11 -4.03 26.60 42.34
C THR A 11 -4.70 27.84 41.75
N LYS A 12 -4.02 28.99 41.68
CA LYS A 12 -4.61 30.28 41.23
C LYS A 12 -4.06 30.87 39.93
N ASN A 13 -3.09 30.23 39.28
CA ASN A 13 -2.50 30.68 38.01
C ASN A 13 -2.77 29.74 36.82
N VAL A 14 -3.99 29.22 36.73
CA VAL A 14 -4.53 28.59 35.51
C VAL A 14 -5.86 29.25 35.16
N THR A 15 -5.82 30.47 34.62
CA THR A 15 -6.75 31.07 33.64
C THR A 15 -6.33 32.53 33.37
N GLN A 16 -5.33 32.72 32.53
CA GLN A 16 -5.12 33.97 31.78
C GLN A 16 -4.37 33.64 30.50
N GLY A 17 -5.11 33.33 29.44
CA GLY A 17 -4.55 33.17 28.11
C GLY A 17 -4.30 34.54 27.48
N ASP A 18 -3.13 34.70 26.85
CA ASP A 18 -2.81 35.89 26.05
C ASP A 18 -3.85 36.05 24.92
N SER A 19 -4.49 37.22 24.86
CA SER A 19 -5.54 37.55 23.90
C SER A 19 -5.02 37.74 22.45
N ARG A 20 -3.72 37.54 22.20
CA ARG A 20 -3.11 37.59 20.86
C ARG A 20 -3.22 36.32 20.03
N PHE A 21 -3.63 35.18 20.62
CA PHE A 21 -3.78 33.92 19.89
C PHE A 21 -5.23 33.43 19.93
N GLY A 22 -5.85 33.37 18.74
CA GLY A 22 -7.28 33.15 18.58
C GLY A 22 -7.76 31.75 18.98
N ARG A 23 -8.95 31.71 19.59
CA ARG A 23 -9.69 30.49 19.94
C ARG A 23 -9.97 29.61 18.71
N PHE A 24 -9.35 28.44 18.69
CA PHE A 24 -9.94 27.17 18.23
C PHE A 24 -9.48 26.10 19.24
N GLY A 25 -10.31 25.30 19.88
CA GLY A 25 -11.74 25.08 19.76
C GLY A 25 -12.05 23.83 20.58
N ALA A 26 -12.27 24.00 21.89
CA ALA A 26 -12.54 22.90 22.81
C ALA A 26 -13.54 23.37 23.87
N GLN A 27 -14.75 22.79 23.85
CA GLN A 27 -15.67 22.78 24.99
C GLN A 27 -16.25 21.37 25.17
N PRO A 28 -16.67 21.00 26.40
CA PRO A 28 -16.82 19.62 26.82
C PRO A 28 -18.29 19.18 26.92
N GLN A 29 -18.50 17.93 27.32
CA GLN A 29 -19.81 17.33 27.57
C GLN A 29 -20.44 17.73 28.93
N GLN A 30 -21.78 17.59 28.96
CA GLN A 30 -22.66 17.13 30.06
C GLN A 30 -23.41 18.11 31.00
N THR A 31 -24.71 17.77 31.16
CA THR A 31 -25.68 18.08 32.25
C THR A 31 -26.19 19.54 32.39
N SER A 32 -27.45 19.84 32.78
CA SER A 32 -28.63 19.02 33.17
C SER A 32 -29.96 19.84 33.15
N GLN A 33 -31.13 19.16 33.28
CA GLN A 33 -32.49 19.68 33.62
C GLN A 33 -33.26 20.43 32.48
N GLN A 34 -34.60 20.40 32.36
CA GLN A 34 -35.70 20.07 33.29
C GLN A 34 -37.05 19.73 32.56
N ALA A 35 -37.92 18.88 33.16
CA ALA A 35 -39.42 18.80 33.07
C ALA A 35 -40.19 18.71 31.70
N GLN A 36 -41.43 18.19 31.53
CA GLN A 36 -42.33 17.25 32.26
C GLN A 36 -43.59 16.96 31.36
N TYR A 37 -44.41 15.93 31.68
CA TYR A 37 -45.72 15.52 31.07
C TYR A 37 -45.66 14.80 29.70
N GLY A 38 -46.47 13.76 29.38
CA GLY A 38 -47.38 12.92 30.19
C GLY A 38 -48.49 12.20 29.37
N GLN A 39 -48.66 10.87 29.57
CA GLN A 39 -49.80 10.00 29.11
C GLN A 39 -49.90 9.65 27.59
N GLN A 40 -50.48 8.53 27.11
CA GLN A 40 -50.79 7.17 27.63
C GLN A 40 -51.22 6.22 26.46
N GLN A 41 -50.78 4.95 26.46
CA GLN A 41 -51.54 3.69 26.14
C GLN A 41 -52.28 3.52 24.76
N THR A 42 -52.68 2.34 24.23
CA THR A 42 -52.71 0.94 24.75
C THR A 42 -52.60 -0.15 23.63
N TYR A 43 -52.54 -1.43 24.04
CA TYR A 43 -52.42 -2.67 23.23
C TYR A 43 -53.67 -3.06 22.38
N GLY A 44 -53.47 -3.84 21.30
CA GLY A 44 -54.53 -4.50 20.50
C GLY A 44 -53.95 -5.65 19.64
N GLN A 45 -54.66 -6.79 19.48
CA GLN A 45 -54.02 -8.08 19.13
C GLN A 45 -54.96 -9.17 18.54
N TYR A 46 -54.40 -10.12 17.75
CA TYR A 46 -54.99 -11.36 17.16
C TYR A 46 -56.10 -11.26 16.08
N GLY A 47 -56.08 -12.21 15.12
CA GLY A 47 -57.19 -12.50 14.18
C GLY A 47 -56.73 -13.16 12.87
N GLN A 48 -57.22 -14.36 12.54
CA GLN A 48 -56.94 -15.11 11.29
C GLN A 48 -58.26 -15.45 10.57
N GLN A 49 -58.18 -15.77 9.26
CA GLN A 49 -59.28 -16.29 8.39
C GLN A 49 -60.38 -15.24 8.08
N GLN A 50 -60.92 -15.11 6.86
CA GLN A 50 -61.58 -16.13 6.04
C GLN A 50 -61.71 -15.63 4.57
N TYR A 51 -61.81 -16.52 3.59
CA TYR A 51 -62.06 -16.19 2.16
C TYR A 51 -63.38 -16.81 1.72
N ASP A 52 -64.35 -16.02 1.24
CA ASP A 52 -65.50 -16.56 0.50
C ASP A 52 -66.18 -15.51 -0.44
N GLN A 53 -66.21 -15.88 -1.73
CA GLN A 53 -67.30 -15.75 -2.74
C GLN A 53 -68.07 -14.47 -3.14
N GLN A 54 -68.31 -14.43 -4.48
CA GLN A 54 -69.40 -13.76 -5.26
C GLN A 54 -69.33 -12.21 -5.41
N GLY A 55 -69.72 -11.59 -6.54
CA GLY A 55 -70.21 -12.08 -7.85
C GLY A 55 -70.67 -10.93 -8.79
N TYR A 56 -71.15 -11.26 -10.02
CA TYR A 56 -71.69 -10.38 -11.11
C TYR A 56 -70.66 -9.51 -11.88
N GLY A 57 -70.73 -9.30 -13.21
CA GLY A 57 -71.56 -9.81 -14.33
C GLY A 57 -70.80 -9.55 -15.67
N GLN A 58 -71.29 -9.71 -16.92
CA GLN A 58 -72.60 -10.07 -17.50
C GLN A 58 -72.37 -10.55 -18.97
N ASN A 59 -73.32 -11.31 -19.56
CA ASN A 59 -73.20 -11.97 -20.88
C ASN A 59 -73.39 -11.06 -22.12
N ALA A 60 -72.93 -11.54 -23.28
CA ALA A 60 -73.58 -11.29 -24.58
C ALA A 60 -73.51 -12.55 -25.48
N TYR A 61 -74.63 -12.90 -26.13
CA TYR A 61 -74.83 -14.14 -26.92
C TYR A 61 -74.97 -13.85 -28.42
N GLY A 62 -74.55 -14.79 -29.29
CA GLY A 62 -74.84 -14.76 -30.74
C GLY A 62 -74.20 -15.90 -31.54
N GLN A 63 -75.03 -16.83 -32.03
CA GLN A 63 -74.69 -18.04 -32.83
C GLN A 63 -75.23 -17.89 -34.30
N PRO A 64 -75.08 -18.85 -35.25
CA PRO A 64 -73.98 -19.80 -35.56
C PRO A 64 -73.74 -20.01 -37.11
N GLN A 65 -72.98 -21.06 -37.49
CA GLN A 65 -73.04 -21.83 -38.77
C GLN A 65 -72.44 -21.19 -40.06
N TYR A 66 -71.81 -21.87 -41.05
CA TYR A 66 -71.78 -23.29 -41.51
C TYR A 66 -70.41 -23.70 -42.15
N GLY A 67 -70.12 -25.02 -42.24
CA GLY A 67 -69.16 -25.66 -43.19
C GLY A 67 -67.69 -25.78 -42.73
N GLN A 68 -67.07 -26.96 -42.50
CA GLN A 68 -66.62 -28.01 -43.46
C GLN A 68 -65.78 -27.45 -44.63
N GLN A 69 -64.56 -27.90 -44.95
CA GLN A 69 -63.87 -29.20 -44.73
C GLN A 69 -62.34 -29.04 -44.53
N ALA A 70 -61.64 -30.11 -44.13
CA ALA A 70 -60.17 -30.15 -43.99
C ALA A 70 -59.50 -30.85 -45.18
N GLN A 71 -58.27 -30.44 -45.55
CA GLN A 71 -57.38 -31.25 -46.38
C GLN A 71 -55.89 -31.03 -46.06
N TYR A 72 -55.12 -32.12 -46.07
CA TYR A 72 -53.66 -32.19 -45.88
C TYR A 72 -52.86 -31.67 -47.09
N GLY A 73 -51.64 -31.17 -46.87
CA GLY A 73 -50.56 -31.36 -47.86
C GLY A 73 -49.43 -30.32 -47.97
N GLN A 74 -48.23 -30.74 -47.56
CA GLN A 74 -46.91 -30.53 -48.20
C GLN A 74 -46.21 -29.14 -48.24
N GLN A 75 -44.92 -29.16 -47.88
CA GLN A 75 -43.88 -28.23 -48.40
C GLN A 75 -43.51 -28.62 -49.85
N PRO A 76 -42.96 -27.71 -50.67
CA PRO A 76 -41.51 -27.78 -50.90
C PRO A 76 -40.78 -26.44 -51.13
N TYR A 77 -39.46 -26.56 -51.28
CA TYR A 77 -38.41 -25.55 -51.49
C TYR A 77 -38.66 -24.42 -52.52
N GLY A 78 -38.04 -23.25 -52.25
CA GLY A 78 -37.75 -22.21 -53.24
C GLY A 78 -36.67 -21.24 -52.74
N GLN A 79 -35.54 -21.14 -53.45
CA GLN A 79 -34.48 -20.16 -53.15
C GLN A 79 -34.80 -18.79 -53.77
N GLN A 80 -34.44 -17.69 -53.10
CA GLN A 80 -34.37 -16.38 -53.76
C GLN A 80 -33.19 -15.56 -53.25
N TYR A 81 -32.29 -15.20 -54.17
CA TYR A 81 -31.15 -14.31 -53.94
C TYR A 81 -31.61 -12.85 -53.78
N GLY A 82 -30.94 -12.09 -52.91
CA GLY A 82 -31.07 -10.64 -52.81
C GLY A 82 -29.73 -9.98 -52.46
N GLN A 83 -29.23 -9.13 -53.37
CA GLN A 83 -28.23 -8.10 -53.02
C GLN A 83 -28.94 -6.96 -52.27
N PRO A 84 -28.17 -6.11 -51.55
CA PRO A 84 -28.06 -4.76 -52.09
C PRO A 84 -26.67 -4.11 -52.06
N GLN A 85 -26.58 -3.20 -53.01
CA GLN A 85 -25.51 -2.35 -53.50
C GLN A 85 -25.05 -1.23 -52.54
N TYR A 86 -23.86 -0.71 -52.83
CA TYR A 86 -23.13 0.41 -52.21
C TYR A 86 -23.91 1.70 -51.93
N GLY A 87 -23.46 2.45 -50.91
CA GLY A 87 -23.68 3.89 -50.76
C GLY A 87 -22.78 4.54 -49.68
N GLN A 88 -21.76 5.30 -50.08
CA GLN A 88 -21.01 6.20 -49.20
C GLN A 88 -21.67 7.57 -49.13
N GLN A 89 -21.61 8.23 -47.96
CA GLN A 89 -21.39 9.68 -47.73
C GLN A 89 -21.82 9.99 -46.28
N ALA A 90 -21.37 11.01 -45.57
CA ALA A 90 -20.17 11.84 -45.55
C ALA A 90 -20.42 12.81 -44.38
N GLN A 91 -19.46 12.90 -43.46
CA GLN A 91 -19.49 13.74 -42.27
C GLN A 91 -19.59 15.24 -42.62
N TYR A 92 -20.63 15.95 -42.15
CA TYR A 92 -20.60 17.40 -41.87
C TYR A 92 -21.80 17.82 -41.01
N GLY A 93 -21.57 18.54 -39.90
CA GLY A 93 -22.65 19.06 -39.05
C GLY A 93 -22.27 19.23 -37.58
N GLN A 94 -21.54 20.29 -37.25
CA GLN A 94 -21.44 20.82 -35.88
C GLN A 94 -22.42 22.00 -35.73
N PRO A 95 -23.38 21.94 -34.80
CA PRO A 95 -24.00 23.12 -34.22
C PRO A 95 -23.43 23.37 -32.82
N TYR A 96 -22.95 24.59 -32.57
CA TYR A 96 -22.64 25.05 -31.22
C TYR A 96 -23.93 25.04 -30.38
N GLY A 97 -23.94 24.24 -29.31
CA GLY A 97 -25.02 24.16 -28.32
C GLY A 97 -24.50 24.52 -26.92
N GLU A 98 -25.36 25.18 -26.14
CA GLU A 98 -25.08 25.82 -24.85
C GLU A 98 -24.23 25.05 -23.82
N ALA A 99 -23.56 25.83 -22.97
CA ALA A 99 -22.89 25.33 -21.78
C ALA A 99 -23.94 24.85 -20.74
N ASP A 100 -24.34 23.59 -20.85
CA ASP A 100 -25.10 22.91 -19.82
C ASP A 100 -24.31 22.88 -18.51
N TYR A 101 -24.85 23.48 -17.45
CA TYR A 101 -24.33 23.40 -16.10
C TYR A 101 -24.72 22.04 -15.49
N GLY A 102 -24.31 20.97 -16.16
CA GLY A 102 -24.53 19.60 -15.75
C GLY A 102 -23.87 19.36 -14.39
N VAL A 103 -24.68 19.08 -13.39
CA VAL A 103 -24.22 18.54 -12.10
C VAL A 103 -23.35 17.33 -12.40
N ALA A 104 -22.09 17.35 -11.96
CA ALA A 104 -21.15 16.27 -12.19
C ALA A 104 -21.75 14.95 -11.65
N THR A 105 -22.25 14.12 -12.56
CA THR A 105 -22.75 12.79 -12.21
C THR A 105 -21.58 12.02 -11.60
N PRO A 106 -21.75 11.40 -10.42
CA PRO A 106 -20.67 10.61 -9.85
C PRO A 106 -20.39 9.46 -10.80
N THR A 107 -19.24 9.53 -11.48
CA THR A 107 -18.76 8.46 -12.35
C THR A 107 -18.60 7.22 -11.49
N TYR A 108 -19.58 6.32 -11.54
CA TYR A 108 -19.46 5.00 -10.96
C TYR A 108 -18.27 4.32 -11.65
N SER A 109 -17.17 4.19 -10.92
CA SER A 109 -16.03 3.38 -11.33
C SER A 109 -16.54 1.98 -11.66
N GLU A 110 -16.32 1.51 -12.89
CA GLU A 110 -16.75 0.17 -13.28
C GLU A 110 -16.20 -0.87 -12.28
N PRO A 111 -17.02 -1.84 -11.82
CA PRO A 111 -16.56 -2.85 -10.90
C PRO A 111 -15.39 -3.63 -11.50
N ILE A 112 -14.20 -3.54 -10.89
CA ILE A 112 -13.01 -4.28 -11.35
C ILE A 112 -13.36 -5.76 -11.45
N PRO A 113 -13.22 -6.41 -12.63
CA PRO A 113 -13.52 -7.82 -12.83
C PRO A 113 -12.76 -8.68 -11.81
N ALA A 114 -13.36 -9.77 -11.32
CA ALA A 114 -12.77 -10.57 -10.26
C ALA A 114 -11.37 -11.13 -10.61
N GLY A 115 -11.10 -11.40 -11.89
CA GLY A 115 -9.79 -11.82 -12.40
C GLY A 115 -8.75 -10.71 -12.57
N GLU A 116 -9.16 -9.43 -12.46
CA GLU A 116 -8.27 -8.26 -12.51
C GLU A 116 -8.00 -7.68 -11.11
N ARG A 117 -8.45 -8.35 -10.04
CA ARG A 117 -8.21 -7.91 -8.66
C ARG A 117 -6.88 -8.42 -8.13
N LEU A 118 -6.21 -7.56 -7.39
CA LEU A 118 -5.00 -7.84 -6.65
C LEU A 118 -5.23 -8.98 -5.65
N THR A 119 -4.30 -9.96 -5.62
CA THR A 119 -4.32 -11.05 -4.64
C THR A 119 -3.00 -11.10 -3.87
N MET A 120 -3.03 -11.60 -2.64
CA MET A 120 -1.81 -11.78 -1.83
C MET A 120 -0.82 -12.75 -2.51
N ASN A 121 -1.33 -13.83 -3.12
CA ASN A 121 -0.50 -14.80 -3.84
C ASN A 121 0.30 -14.14 -4.96
N ASP A 122 -0.34 -13.25 -5.71
CA ASP A 122 0.27 -12.55 -6.83
C ASP A 122 1.42 -11.62 -6.38
N VAL A 123 1.24 -10.89 -5.28
CA VAL A 123 2.31 -10.08 -4.67
C VAL A 123 3.46 -10.96 -4.16
N MET A 124 3.16 -12.08 -3.51
CA MET A 124 4.17 -13.02 -3.00
C MET A 124 5.02 -13.62 -4.13
N VAL A 125 4.38 -14.07 -5.22
CA VAL A 125 5.09 -14.63 -6.40
C VAL A 125 5.99 -13.57 -7.04
N LYS A 126 5.48 -12.35 -7.26
CA LYS A 126 6.27 -11.25 -7.85
C LYS A 126 7.43 -10.81 -6.94
N THR A 127 7.24 -10.80 -5.63
CA THR A 127 8.33 -10.55 -4.65
C THR A 127 9.37 -11.67 -4.72
N GLY A 128 8.94 -12.93 -4.79
CA GLY A 128 9.84 -14.08 -4.95
C GLY A 128 10.67 -14.02 -6.23
N ILE A 129 10.08 -13.62 -7.36
CA ILE A 129 10.78 -13.39 -8.64
C ILE A 129 11.84 -12.28 -8.48
N ASN A 130 11.48 -11.15 -7.88
CA ASN A 130 12.43 -10.05 -7.67
C ASN A 130 13.58 -10.45 -6.73
N LEU A 131 13.30 -11.15 -5.63
CA LEU A 131 14.34 -11.64 -4.72
C LEU A 131 15.24 -12.69 -5.38
N GLY A 132 14.69 -13.53 -6.28
CA GLY A 132 15.48 -14.41 -7.14
C GLY A 132 16.43 -13.64 -8.06
N LEU A 133 15.96 -12.53 -8.67
CA LEU A 133 16.80 -11.66 -9.50
C LEU A 133 17.87 -10.91 -8.68
N VAL A 134 17.55 -10.46 -7.46
CA VAL A 134 18.54 -9.92 -6.51
C VAL A 134 19.61 -10.97 -6.22
N ALA A 135 19.23 -12.22 -5.92
CA ALA A 135 20.17 -13.30 -5.63
C ALA A 135 21.06 -13.66 -6.84
N VAL A 136 20.48 -13.69 -8.06
CA VAL A 136 21.25 -13.89 -9.31
C VAL A 136 22.26 -12.76 -9.53
N GLY A 137 21.82 -11.50 -9.41
CA GLY A 137 22.72 -10.35 -9.50
C GLY A 137 23.83 -10.42 -8.44
N ALA A 138 23.49 -10.81 -7.22
CA ALA A 138 24.46 -10.93 -6.13
C ALA A 138 25.51 -12.01 -6.40
N ALA A 139 25.11 -13.19 -6.89
CA ALA A 139 26.03 -14.26 -7.25
C ALA A 139 26.97 -13.88 -8.42
N VAL A 140 26.48 -13.11 -9.40
CA VAL A 140 27.30 -12.59 -10.50
C VAL A 140 28.31 -11.56 -9.99
N ALA A 141 27.87 -10.56 -9.21
CA ALA A 141 28.75 -9.52 -8.69
C ALA A 141 29.72 -10.02 -7.61
N TRP A 142 29.42 -11.12 -6.91
CA TRP A 142 30.36 -11.76 -5.99
C TRP A 142 31.69 -12.13 -6.67
N ASN A 143 31.62 -12.62 -7.91
CA ASN A 143 32.77 -13.01 -8.71
C ASN A 143 33.42 -11.84 -9.46
N ALA A 144 32.73 -10.70 -9.56
CA ALA A 144 33.22 -9.48 -10.20
C ALA A 144 32.77 -8.24 -9.42
N PRO A 145 33.38 -7.93 -8.24
CA PRO A 145 32.84 -6.93 -7.32
C PRO A 145 32.72 -5.51 -7.89
N VAL A 146 33.49 -5.18 -8.93
CA VAL A 146 33.38 -3.93 -9.69
C VAL A 146 31.97 -3.69 -10.27
N LEU A 147 31.20 -4.75 -10.52
CA LEU A 147 29.80 -4.66 -10.95
C LEU A 147 28.88 -3.98 -9.93
N MET A 148 29.30 -3.82 -8.66
CA MET A 148 28.55 -3.01 -7.69
C MET A 148 28.36 -1.56 -8.16
N LEU A 149 29.28 -1.01 -8.96
CA LEU A 149 29.15 0.35 -9.50
C LEU A 149 28.06 0.44 -10.57
N LEU A 150 27.95 -0.60 -11.41
CA LEU A 150 26.84 -0.74 -12.35
C LEU A 150 25.50 -0.93 -11.61
N GLY A 151 25.50 -1.75 -10.55
CA GLY A 151 24.35 -1.92 -9.67
C GLY A 151 23.91 -0.63 -8.98
N LEU A 152 24.86 0.14 -8.44
CA LEU A 152 24.60 1.43 -7.77
C LEU A 152 23.99 2.45 -8.72
N VAL A 153 24.60 2.66 -9.88
CA VAL A 153 24.12 3.65 -10.86
C VAL A 153 22.82 3.18 -11.51
N GLY A 154 22.74 1.91 -11.90
CA GLY A 154 21.55 1.30 -12.50
C GLY A 154 20.36 1.28 -11.54
N GLY A 155 20.57 0.85 -10.30
CA GLY A 155 19.56 0.83 -9.23
C GLY A 155 19.03 2.23 -8.92
N LEU A 156 19.93 3.21 -8.72
CA LEU A 156 19.53 4.60 -8.46
C LEU A 156 18.74 5.22 -9.62
N VAL A 157 19.20 5.05 -10.87
CA VAL A 157 18.49 5.55 -12.06
C VAL A 157 17.14 4.87 -12.23
N LEU A 158 17.05 3.54 -12.10
CA LEU A 158 15.81 2.80 -12.26
C LEU A 158 14.82 3.08 -11.12
N GLY A 159 15.30 3.23 -9.89
CA GLY A 159 14.50 3.63 -8.73
C GLY A 159 13.86 5.00 -8.91
N LEU A 160 14.64 5.99 -9.37
CA LEU A 160 14.12 7.32 -9.74
C LEU A 160 13.13 7.27 -10.91
N VAL A 161 13.44 6.51 -11.98
CA VAL A 161 12.51 6.35 -13.12
C VAL A 161 11.20 5.67 -12.67
N ASN A 162 11.25 4.73 -11.74
CA ASN A 162 10.06 4.06 -11.22
C ASN A 162 9.23 4.98 -10.30
N SER A 163 9.86 5.84 -9.50
CA SER A 163 9.14 6.76 -8.59
C SER A 163 8.33 7.83 -9.34
N PHE A 164 8.84 8.32 -10.47
CA PHE A 164 8.10 9.28 -11.32
C PHE A 164 7.03 8.62 -12.22
N LYS A 165 7.00 7.29 -12.36
CA LYS A 165 6.03 6.60 -13.22
C LYS A 165 4.69 6.33 -12.52
N LYS A 166 3.62 6.91 -13.09
CA LYS A 166 2.23 6.65 -12.69
C LYS A 166 1.83 5.18 -12.84
N LYS A 167 2.32 4.49 -13.88
CA LYS A 167 2.12 3.05 -14.12
C LYS A 167 3.44 2.31 -13.90
N VAL A 168 3.46 1.36 -12.96
CA VAL A 168 4.63 0.49 -12.73
C VAL A 168 4.83 -0.43 -13.93
N SER A 169 6.08 -0.66 -14.32
CA SER A 169 6.44 -1.58 -15.40
C SER A 169 7.12 -2.82 -14.81
N PRO A 170 6.63 -4.04 -15.10
CA PRO A 170 7.24 -5.29 -14.64
C PRO A 170 8.73 -5.37 -14.99
N ILE A 171 9.08 -4.97 -16.22
CA ILE A 171 10.45 -5.00 -16.73
C ILE A 171 11.34 -4.05 -15.91
N LEU A 172 10.88 -2.83 -15.61
CA LEU A 172 11.67 -1.91 -14.78
C LEU A 172 11.88 -2.42 -13.36
N VAL A 173 10.87 -3.05 -12.76
CA VAL A 173 10.98 -3.65 -11.42
C VAL A 173 11.97 -4.82 -11.40
N MET A 174 11.91 -5.70 -12.41
CA MET A 174 12.84 -6.83 -12.54
C MET A 174 14.27 -6.39 -12.86
N THR A 175 14.47 -5.42 -13.75
CA THR A 175 15.81 -4.86 -14.03
C THR A 175 16.37 -4.13 -12.81
N TYR A 176 15.53 -3.40 -12.06
CA TYR A 176 15.93 -2.79 -10.79
C TYR A 176 16.39 -3.85 -9.78
N ALA A 177 15.61 -4.91 -9.58
CA ALA A 177 15.95 -6.02 -8.68
C ALA A 177 17.30 -6.67 -9.06
N LEU A 178 17.58 -6.86 -10.35
CA LEU A 178 18.89 -7.37 -10.81
C LEU A 178 20.03 -6.39 -10.50
N MET A 179 19.82 -5.08 -10.67
CA MET A 179 20.83 -4.04 -10.39
C MET A 179 21.11 -3.90 -8.88
N GLU A 180 20.08 -3.95 -8.04
CA GLU A 180 20.23 -4.06 -6.58
C GLU A 180 21.00 -5.34 -6.22
N GLY A 181 20.72 -6.46 -6.89
CA GLY A 181 21.52 -7.68 -6.77
C GLY A 181 23.01 -7.45 -7.04
N LEU A 182 23.36 -6.78 -8.14
CA LEU A 182 24.75 -6.46 -8.47
C LEU A 182 25.41 -5.55 -7.41
N LEU A 183 24.67 -4.56 -6.90
CA LEU A 183 25.11 -3.69 -5.81
C LEU A 183 25.41 -4.51 -4.55
N LEU A 184 24.44 -5.31 -4.10
CA LEU A 184 24.56 -6.12 -2.90
C LEU A 184 25.69 -7.15 -3.01
N GLY A 185 25.79 -7.89 -4.11
CA GLY A 185 26.80 -8.95 -4.26
C GLY A 185 28.23 -8.42 -4.24
N GLY A 186 28.50 -7.32 -4.96
CA GLY A 186 29.83 -6.73 -4.98
C GLY A 186 30.18 -6.02 -3.66
N LEU A 187 29.22 -5.34 -3.03
CA LEU A 187 29.40 -4.81 -1.67
C LEU A 187 29.71 -5.93 -0.67
N SER A 188 28.95 -7.03 -0.74
CA SER A 188 29.13 -8.20 0.12
C SER A 188 30.52 -8.80 -0.05
N ALA A 189 30.96 -9.03 -1.29
CA ALA A 189 32.30 -9.57 -1.56
C ALA A 189 33.43 -8.65 -1.06
N VAL A 190 33.30 -7.33 -1.23
CA VAL A 190 34.28 -6.35 -0.70
C VAL A 190 34.32 -6.36 0.84
N VAL A 191 33.17 -6.51 1.50
CA VAL A 191 33.10 -6.63 2.97
C VAL A 191 33.67 -7.97 3.43
N ASP A 192 33.34 -9.08 2.78
CA ASP A 192 33.77 -10.43 3.18
C ASP A 192 35.29 -10.63 2.97
N MET A 193 35.91 -9.94 2.00
CA MET A 193 37.37 -9.85 1.85
C MET A 193 38.07 -9.21 3.06
N ARG A 194 37.37 -8.39 3.85
CA ARG A 194 37.88 -7.76 5.08
C ARG A 194 37.44 -8.48 6.34
N TYR A 195 36.22 -8.98 6.37
CA TYR A 195 35.59 -9.64 7.50
C TYR A 195 34.92 -10.95 7.03
N PRO A 196 35.67 -12.06 6.89
CA PRO A 196 35.18 -13.29 6.30
C PRO A 196 33.95 -13.86 7.02
N GLY A 197 32.91 -14.21 6.26
CA GLY A 197 31.66 -14.75 6.78
C GLY A 197 30.63 -13.72 7.25
N VAL A 198 30.96 -12.42 7.28
CA VAL A 198 29.98 -11.37 7.63
C VAL A 198 28.86 -11.28 6.62
N ALA A 199 29.12 -11.52 5.32
CA ALA A 199 28.09 -11.45 4.29
C ALA A 199 27.00 -12.51 4.48
N ILE A 200 27.38 -13.77 4.78
CA ILE A 200 26.42 -14.86 5.00
C ILE A 200 25.67 -14.72 6.33
N GLN A 201 26.33 -14.21 7.38
CA GLN A 201 25.67 -13.84 8.63
C GLN A 201 24.60 -12.76 8.42
N ALA A 202 24.87 -11.75 7.58
CA ALA A 202 23.90 -10.71 7.24
C ALA A 202 22.66 -11.29 6.52
N VAL A 203 22.85 -12.23 5.58
CA VAL A 203 21.73 -12.91 4.90
C VAL A 203 20.88 -13.68 5.92
N LEU A 204 21.50 -14.48 6.79
CA LEU A 204 20.79 -15.25 7.81
C LEU A 204 20.01 -14.35 8.78
N ALA A 205 20.63 -13.27 9.27
CA ALA A 205 19.96 -12.30 10.14
C ALA A 205 18.80 -11.59 9.42
N THR A 206 18.94 -11.23 8.14
CA THR A 206 17.86 -10.64 7.34
C THR A 206 16.67 -11.60 7.22
N LEU A 207 16.93 -12.88 6.92
CA LEU A 207 15.89 -13.91 6.84
C LEU A 207 15.19 -14.15 8.18
N VAL A 208 15.92 -14.15 9.30
CA VAL A 208 15.35 -14.29 10.65
C VAL A 208 14.47 -13.08 11.02
N VAL A 209 14.94 -11.85 10.78
CA VAL A 209 14.17 -10.63 11.08
C VAL A 209 12.93 -10.52 10.19
N ALA A 210 13.07 -10.78 8.89
CA ALA A 210 11.95 -10.75 7.95
C ALA A 210 10.92 -11.85 8.26
N GLY A 211 11.37 -13.08 8.50
CA GLY A 211 10.51 -14.20 8.89
C GLY A 211 9.79 -13.96 10.21
N THR A 212 10.46 -13.36 11.21
CA THR A 212 9.85 -12.99 12.49
C THR A 212 8.80 -11.89 12.31
N THR A 213 9.11 -10.84 11.55
CA THR A 213 8.17 -9.75 11.24
C THR A 213 6.95 -10.29 10.48
N LEU A 214 7.17 -11.16 9.48
CA LEU A 214 6.10 -11.82 8.73
C LEU A 214 5.25 -12.73 9.62
N ALA A 215 5.84 -13.51 10.52
CA ALA A 215 5.09 -14.37 11.44
C ALA A 215 4.26 -13.55 12.45
N LEU A 216 4.80 -12.47 13.00
CA LEU A 216 4.05 -11.57 13.89
C LEU A 216 2.93 -10.82 13.16
N PHE A 217 3.16 -10.45 11.90
CA PHE A 217 2.15 -9.87 11.03
C PHE A 217 1.04 -10.88 10.67
N ALA A 218 1.39 -12.08 10.23
CA ALA A 218 0.42 -13.12 9.85
C ALA A 218 -0.50 -13.51 11.02
N ASN A 219 0.04 -13.54 12.25
CA ASN A 219 -0.73 -13.77 13.48
C ASN A 219 -1.62 -12.58 13.92
N GLY A 220 -1.70 -11.49 13.13
CA GLY A 220 -2.48 -10.29 13.47
C GLY A 220 -1.94 -9.45 14.63
N LYS A 221 -0.84 -9.88 15.28
CA LYS A 221 -0.24 -9.22 16.45
C LYS A 221 0.46 -7.91 16.11
N LEU A 222 0.85 -7.74 14.84
CA LEU A 222 1.67 -6.62 14.37
C LEU A 222 1.04 -5.99 13.12
N ARG A 223 0.78 -4.68 13.18
CA ARG A 223 0.30 -3.84 12.08
C ARG A 223 0.97 -2.48 12.19
N ALA A 224 1.19 -1.81 11.06
CA ALA A 224 1.58 -0.40 11.08
C ALA A 224 0.45 0.47 11.67
N THR A 225 0.78 1.64 12.22
CA THR A 225 -0.23 2.53 12.84
C THR A 225 0.04 3.99 12.48
N PRO A 226 -0.99 4.84 12.29
CA PRO A 226 -0.80 6.22 11.85
C PRO A 226 0.14 7.07 12.72
N LYS A 227 0.34 6.71 13.99
CA LYS A 227 1.32 7.35 14.89
C LYS A 227 2.75 6.88 14.58
N LEU A 228 2.97 5.57 14.48
CA LEU A 228 4.28 5.01 14.17
C LEU A 228 4.72 5.36 12.74
N ASN A 229 3.80 5.42 11.76
CA ASN A 229 4.10 5.86 10.39
C ASN A 229 4.72 7.28 10.38
N LYS A 230 4.21 8.21 11.21
CA LYS A 230 4.76 9.57 11.31
C LYS A 230 6.16 9.58 11.93
N ILE A 231 6.38 8.78 12.97
CA ILE A 231 7.69 8.63 13.62
C ILE A 231 8.71 8.02 12.63
N PHE A 232 8.31 6.98 11.91
CA PHE A 232 9.11 6.37 10.85
C PHE A 232 9.46 7.38 9.75
N MET A 233 8.50 8.17 9.24
CA MET A 233 8.78 9.17 8.21
C MET A 233 9.81 10.21 8.68
N ILE A 234 9.70 10.70 9.92
CA ILE A 234 10.68 11.62 10.51
C ILE A 234 12.06 10.93 10.63
N GLY A 235 12.10 9.68 11.11
CA GLY A 235 13.32 8.90 11.24
C GLY A 235 14.00 8.59 9.92
N ALA A 236 13.24 8.20 8.89
CA ALA A 236 13.73 7.88 7.55
C ALA A 236 14.27 9.13 6.82
N ILE A 237 13.58 10.27 6.92
CA ILE A 237 14.07 11.54 6.37
C ILE A 237 15.33 11.98 7.13
N GLY A 238 15.35 11.91 8.46
CA GLY A 238 16.52 12.24 9.27
C GLY A 238 17.73 11.35 8.95
N TYR A 239 17.50 10.05 8.77
CA TYR A 239 18.51 9.08 8.37
C TYR A 239 19.07 9.36 6.96
N LEU A 240 18.20 9.69 5.99
CA LEU A 240 18.61 10.09 4.64
C LEU A 240 19.48 11.37 4.69
N VAL A 241 19.04 12.39 5.44
CA VAL A 241 19.80 13.65 5.61
C VAL A 241 21.16 13.37 6.28
N TYR A 242 21.21 12.55 7.32
CA TYR A 242 22.47 12.10 7.93
C TYR A 242 23.39 11.41 6.91
N GLY A 243 22.83 10.51 6.09
CA GLY A 243 23.57 9.82 5.03
C GLY A 243 24.19 10.78 4.02
N LEU A 244 23.41 11.76 3.54
CA LEU A 244 23.90 12.82 2.63
C LEU A 244 25.01 13.66 3.28
N ILE A 245 24.82 14.12 4.51
CA ILE A 245 25.85 14.90 5.23
C ILE A 245 27.11 14.05 5.45
N SER A 246 26.97 12.75 5.75
CA SER A 246 28.11 11.85 5.94
C SER A 246 28.90 11.62 4.64
N ILE A 247 28.23 11.50 3.49
CA ILE A 247 28.86 11.37 2.16
C ILE A 247 29.57 12.67 1.77
N LEU A 248 28.89 13.82 1.92
CA LEU A 248 29.49 15.13 1.65
C LEU A 248 30.67 15.40 2.59
N GLY A 249 30.55 15.02 3.86
CA GLY A 249 31.63 15.10 4.84
C GLY A 249 32.83 14.24 4.45
N ALA A 250 32.62 13.02 3.98
CA ALA A 250 33.70 12.16 3.47
C ALA A 250 34.42 12.78 2.27
N GLY A 251 33.67 13.38 1.33
CA GLY A 251 34.24 14.03 0.14
C GLY A 251 34.97 15.35 0.42
N ILE A 252 34.56 16.10 1.46
CA ILE A 252 35.12 17.43 1.80
C ILE A 252 36.25 17.32 2.84
N PHE A 253 36.10 16.47 3.85
CA PHE A 253 37.01 16.36 5.01
C PHE A 253 37.83 15.06 5.03
N GLY A 254 37.74 14.23 3.99
CA GLY A 254 38.47 12.96 3.87
C GLY A 254 38.01 11.85 4.82
N SER A 255 36.98 12.09 5.65
CA SER A 255 36.45 11.14 6.62
C SER A 255 34.92 11.25 6.73
N ALA A 256 34.23 10.12 6.69
CA ALA A 256 32.78 10.08 6.86
C ALA A 256 32.39 10.33 8.32
N LEU A 257 31.26 10.98 8.59
CA LEU A 257 30.81 11.20 9.98
C LEU A 257 30.59 9.89 10.77
N GLY A 258 30.43 8.76 10.08
CA GLY A 258 30.37 7.44 10.70
C GLY A 258 31.67 6.97 11.35
N SER A 259 32.83 7.55 11.01
CA SER A 259 34.13 7.21 11.62
C SER A 259 34.42 7.96 12.93
N VAL A 260 33.51 8.84 13.37
CA VAL A 260 33.62 9.51 14.67
C VAL A 260 33.14 8.55 15.77
N SER A 261 33.95 8.37 16.80
CA SER A 261 33.58 7.62 18.01
C SER A 261 33.04 8.56 19.10
N LEU A 262 31.98 8.12 19.77
CA LEU A 262 31.39 8.81 20.92
C LEU A 262 31.48 7.87 22.13
N PHE A 263 32.21 8.28 23.17
CA PHE A 263 32.50 7.43 24.35
C PHE A 263 33.12 6.07 23.99
N GLY A 264 33.95 6.01 22.93
CA GLY A 264 34.57 4.78 22.42
C GLY A 264 33.68 3.94 21.48
N ILE A 265 32.39 4.24 21.37
CA ILE A 265 31.48 3.54 20.45
C ILE A 265 31.46 4.26 19.10
N PRO A 266 31.65 3.58 17.95
CA PRO A 266 31.49 4.21 16.63
C PRO A 266 30.07 4.74 16.45
N LEU A 267 29.91 6.03 16.10
CA LEU A 267 28.59 6.61 15.86
C LEU A 267 27.82 5.88 14.76
N GLY A 268 28.52 5.36 13.76
CA GLY A 268 27.94 4.54 12.70
C GLY A 268 27.28 3.24 13.18
N LEU A 269 27.69 2.67 14.32
CA LEU A 269 27.02 1.51 14.92
C LEU A 269 25.68 1.89 15.54
N ILE A 270 25.64 3.01 16.28
CA ILE A 270 24.40 3.52 16.91
C ILE A 270 23.38 3.89 15.84
N VAL A 271 23.82 4.62 14.79
CA VAL A 271 22.95 4.95 13.65
C VAL A 271 22.55 3.70 12.86
N GLY A 272 23.45 2.73 12.69
CA GLY A 272 23.14 1.46 12.03
C GLY A 272 22.05 0.66 12.75
N LEU A 273 22.13 0.53 14.08
CA LEU A 273 21.09 -0.15 14.88
C LEU A 273 19.74 0.56 14.78
N PHE A 274 19.73 1.90 14.78
CA PHE A 274 18.51 2.68 14.53
C PHE A 274 17.97 2.47 13.10
N ALA A 275 18.84 2.41 12.10
CA ALA A 275 18.46 2.17 10.71
C ALA A 275 17.91 0.74 10.49
N VAL A 276 18.45 -0.28 11.16
CA VAL A 276 17.87 -1.65 11.17
C VAL A 276 16.44 -1.63 11.73
N ALA A 277 16.18 -0.87 12.79
CA ALA A 277 14.82 -0.71 13.33
C ALA A 277 13.88 0.00 12.33
N LEU A 278 14.35 1.04 11.64
CA LEU A 278 13.59 1.71 10.57
C LEU A 278 13.30 0.76 9.39
N ALA A 279 14.29 0.02 8.91
CA ALA A 279 14.12 -0.92 7.79
C ALA A 279 13.17 -2.07 8.15
N THR A 280 13.26 -2.59 9.38
CA THR A 280 12.31 -3.59 9.90
C THR A 280 10.88 -3.03 9.97
N TYR A 281 10.72 -1.76 10.36
CA TYR A 281 9.41 -1.10 10.33
C TYR A 281 8.92 -0.80 8.91
N SER A 282 9.81 -0.52 7.95
CA SER A 282 9.48 -0.38 6.53
C SER A 282 8.91 -1.68 5.97
N LEU A 283 9.49 -2.83 6.29
CA LEU A 283 8.97 -4.13 5.89
C LEU A 283 7.56 -4.39 6.48
N LEU A 284 7.32 -3.99 7.74
CA LEU A 284 5.98 -4.04 8.36
C LEU A 284 4.97 -3.11 7.69
N LEU A 285 5.39 -1.91 7.28
CA LEU A 285 4.58 -0.98 6.50
C LEU A 285 4.17 -1.58 5.17
N ASP A 286 5.11 -2.21 4.46
CA ASP A 286 4.83 -2.86 3.18
C ASP A 286 3.87 -4.05 3.32
N PHE A 287 4.01 -4.88 4.36
CA PHE A 287 3.05 -5.94 4.67
C PHE A 287 1.64 -5.38 4.97
N THR A 288 1.56 -4.31 5.78
CA THR A 288 0.28 -3.66 6.10
C THR A 288 -0.37 -3.08 4.84
N THR A 289 0.39 -2.31 4.06
CA THR A 289 -0.06 -1.69 2.80
C THR A 289 -0.49 -2.75 1.78
N THR A 290 0.22 -3.88 1.70
CA THR A 290 -0.14 -5.01 0.82
C THR A 290 -1.47 -5.65 1.24
N SER A 291 -1.68 -5.86 2.54
CA SER A 291 -2.94 -6.41 3.06
C SER A 291 -4.11 -5.46 2.79
N GLU A 292 -3.95 -4.17 3.09
CA GLU A 292 -4.97 -3.14 2.86
C GLU A 292 -5.30 -2.99 1.36
N ALA A 293 -4.30 -3.09 0.48
CA ALA A 293 -4.48 -3.04 -0.97
C ALA A 293 -5.27 -4.26 -1.52
N VAL A 294 -4.99 -5.46 -1.00
CA VAL A 294 -5.74 -6.68 -1.35
C VAL A 294 -7.18 -6.60 -0.84
N GLU A 295 -7.39 -6.15 0.39
CA GLU A 295 -8.72 -6.00 1.01
C GLU A 295 -9.56 -4.92 0.30
N ALA A 296 -8.94 -3.82 -0.11
CA ALA A 296 -9.56 -2.80 -0.96
C ALA A 296 -9.85 -3.27 -2.40
N GLY A 297 -9.37 -4.46 -2.80
CA GLY A 297 -9.60 -5.02 -4.13
C GLY A 297 -8.99 -4.20 -5.27
N LEU A 298 -7.80 -3.62 -5.05
CA LEU A 298 -7.09 -2.82 -6.06
C LEU A 298 -6.82 -3.62 -7.36
N PRO A 299 -6.53 -2.97 -8.50
CA PRO A 299 -6.16 -3.65 -9.74
C PRO A 299 -4.89 -4.52 -9.60
N GLU A 300 -4.88 -5.68 -10.27
CA GLU A 300 -3.76 -6.65 -10.31
C GLU A 300 -2.41 -5.97 -10.55
N ARG A 301 -2.33 -4.99 -11.45
CA ARG A 301 -1.09 -4.29 -11.81
C ARG A 301 -0.36 -3.64 -10.64
N GLU A 302 -1.06 -3.31 -9.54
CA GLU A 302 -0.43 -2.72 -8.36
C GLU A 302 0.38 -3.77 -7.56
N SER A 303 0.22 -5.06 -7.86
CA SER A 303 1.08 -6.13 -7.34
C SER A 303 2.56 -5.92 -7.63
N TRP A 304 2.90 -5.42 -8.82
CA TRP A 304 4.28 -5.05 -9.18
C TRP A 304 4.81 -3.88 -8.37
N ARG A 305 3.93 -2.94 -7.96
CA ARG A 305 4.28 -1.82 -7.07
C ARG A 305 4.56 -2.32 -5.65
N LEU A 306 3.70 -3.19 -5.13
CA LEU A 306 3.82 -3.76 -3.79
C LEU A 306 5.03 -4.70 -3.69
N ALA A 307 5.23 -5.56 -4.68
CA ALA A 307 6.39 -6.44 -4.76
C ALA A 307 7.71 -5.67 -4.90
N PHE A 308 7.72 -4.53 -5.61
CA PHE A 308 8.86 -3.62 -5.65
C PHE A 308 9.17 -3.05 -4.26
N GLY A 309 8.16 -2.55 -3.54
CA GLY A 309 8.32 -2.03 -2.17
C GLY A 309 8.88 -3.07 -1.20
N LEU A 310 8.25 -4.25 -1.15
CA LEU A 310 8.70 -5.40 -0.35
C LEU A 310 10.13 -5.86 -0.68
N THR A 311 10.52 -5.80 -1.95
CA THR A 311 11.90 -6.10 -2.35
C THR A 311 12.86 -5.04 -1.82
N ALA A 312 12.53 -3.76 -2.01
CA ALA A 312 13.37 -2.63 -1.60
C ALA A 312 13.54 -2.54 -0.07
N SER A 313 12.50 -2.81 0.72
CA SER A 313 12.63 -2.82 2.19
C SER A 313 13.43 -4.02 2.71
N LEU A 314 13.36 -5.18 2.05
CA LEU A 314 14.21 -6.33 2.39
C LEU A 314 15.69 -6.07 2.01
N VAL A 315 15.95 -5.47 0.84
CA VAL A 315 17.28 -5.03 0.41
C VAL A 315 17.85 -3.99 1.37
N TRP A 316 17.05 -3.00 1.79
CA TRP A 316 17.48 -2.00 2.76
C TRP A 316 17.81 -2.63 4.12
N LEU A 317 16.95 -3.52 4.63
CA LEU A 317 17.19 -4.27 5.87
C LEU A 317 18.51 -5.05 5.82
N TYR A 318 18.80 -5.71 4.69
CA TYR A 318 20.08 -6.41 4.48
C TYR A 318 21.29 -5.47 4.59
N VAL A 319 21.26 -4.31 3.91
CA VAL A 319 22.37 -3.35 3.93
C VAL A 319 22.65 -2.81 5.33
N GLU A 320 21.60 -2.51 6.12
CA GLU A 320 21.79 -2.02 7.49
C GLU A 320 22.30 -3.11 8.43
N ILE A 321 21.83 -4.36 8.29
CA ILE A 321 22.36 -5.50 9.05
C ILE A 321 23.83 -5.75 8.69
N LEU A 322 24.19 -5.76 7.41
CA LEU A 322 25.57 -5.92 6.94
C LEU A 322 26.47 -4.82 7.51
N ARG A 323 26.00 -3.57 7.54
CA ARG A 323 26.71 -2.44 8.14
C ARG A 323 26.92 -2.61 9.64
N VAL A 324 25.89 -3.03 10.39
CA VAL A 324 26.00 -3.28 11.84
C VAL A 324 27.02 -4.38 12.11
N LEU A 325 26.95 -5.50 11.38
CA LEU A 325 27.92 -6.60 11.51
C LEU A 325 29.33 -6.17 11.12
N MET A 326 29.51 -5.32 10.10
CA MET A 326 30.81 -4.75 9.75
C MET A 326 31.40 -3.88 10.86
N TYR A 327 30.59 -3.06 11.55
CA TYR A 327 31.07 -2.29 12.71
C TYR A 327 31.43 -3.21 13.90
N LEU A 328 30.63 -4.23 14.18
CA LEU A 328 30.92 -5.20 15.24
C LEU A 328 32.20 -5.98 14.94
N ALA A 329 32.35 -6.51 13.72
CA ALA A 329 33.55 -7.21 13.28
C ALA A 329 34.79 -6.31 13.36
N SER A 330 34.69 -5.04 12.95
CA SER A 330 35.77 -4.05 13.08
C SER A 330 36.17 -3.77 14.52
N ILE A 331 35.23 -3.80 15.48
CA ILE A 331 35.58 -3.64 16.91
C ILE A 331 36.36 -4.88 17.37
N PHE A 332 35.82 -6.08 17.16
CA PHE A 332 36.43 -7.33 17.64
C PHE A 332 37.67 -7.79 16.86
N SER A 333 38.00 -7.18 15.71
CA SER A 333 39.22 -7.46 14.95
C SER A 333 40.39 -6.53 15.27
N ASN A 334 40.19 -5.55 16.17
CA ASN A 334 41.21 -4.59 16.59
C ASN A 334 41.74 -4.86 18.03
N ASP A 335 41.27 -5.94 18.66
CA ASP A 335 41.76 -6.52 19.93
C ASP A 335 42.67 -7.73 19.66
#